data_AF-A0A1E5A192-F1
#
_entry.id   AF-A0A1E5A192-F1
#
_cell.length_a   1.000
_cell.length_b   1.000
_cell.length_c   1.000
_cell.angle_alpha   90.00
_cell.angle_beta   90.00
_cell.angle_gamma   90.00
#
_symmetry.space_group_name_H-M   'P 1'
#
loop_
_entity.id
_entity.type
_entity.pdbx_description
1 polymer ?
#
loop_
_entity_poly.entity_id
_entity_poly.type
_entity_poly.pdbx_seq_one_letter_code
_entity_poly.pdbx_strand_id
1 'polypeptide(L)'
;MTTIAEQLHKSEYVEIPPEVKIDALKSAGMQRLVSSDFSAQIVTVSMKSAPASVLLDFDARAREELDQYNDIAVYEGGLGSDLVFARLGHRNATSMFATLTLALAAITVLLGVFFKSWKLCVTGLVCNAMPLIIVYGIWAIAGGYNSLGCAVVMGMIMGIIVDDTVHLLYRYRMQENSQTTRVAVSRARQQQVTNMLADTAPALLVSSISLIAGLAVGMFSDFRPIRELAVLSLAVIFVATLTDLLLLPALLGLSRRKSPI
;
A
#
# COMPACT_ATOMS: atom_id res chain seq x y z
N MET A 1 48.04 -4.69 13.70
CA MET A 1 47.04 -3.60 13.67
C MET A 1 47.66 -2.28 14.15
N THR A 2 48.80 -1.87 13.57
CA THR A 2 49.50 -0.61 13.96
C THR A 2 50.51 -0.24 12.87
N THR A 3 50.07 -0.14 11.61
CA THR A 3 50.99 0.17 10.50
C THR A 3 50.38 1.03 9.39
N ILE A 4 49.05 1.07 9.25
CA ILE A 4 48.38 1.94 8.25
C ILE A 4 48.00 3.31 8.83
N ALA A 5 47.60 3.37 10.10
CA ALA A 5 47.24 4.63 10.78
C ALA A 5 48.44 5.59 10.94
N GLU A 6 49.67 5.07 11.02
CA GLU A 6 50.86 5.89 11.24
C GLU A 6 51.42 6.49 9.92
N GLN A 7 51.04 5.94 8.76
CA GLN A 7 51.42 6.51 7.45
C GLN A 7 50.50 7.64 6.99
N LEU A 8 49.27 7.72 7.50
CA LEU A 8 48.32 8.78 7.13
C LEU A 8 48.61 10.11 7.83
N HIS A 9 49.41 10.13 8.91
CA HIS A 9 49.69 11.36 9.66
C HIS A 9 50.84 12.21 9.10
N LYS A 10 51.49 11.76 8.02
CA LYS A 10 52.67 12.43 7.41
C LYS A 10 52.49 12.87 5.95
N SER A 11 51.26 12.86 5.42
CA SER A 11 51.00 13.49 4.12
C SER A 11 50.84 14.99 4.34
N GLU A 12 51.85 15.77 3.95
CA GLU A 12 51.68 17.20 3.68
C GLU A 12 50.40 17.38 2.83
N TYR A 13 49.49 18.22 3.31
CA TYR A 13 48.40 18.72 2.46
C TYR A 13 49.04 19.59 1.39
N VAL A 14 49.30 19.01 0.22
CA VAL A 14 49.69 19.77 -0.96
C VAL A 14 48.45 20.55 -1.39
N GLU A 15 48.43 21.86 -1.11
CA GLU A 15 47.45 22.77 -1.69
C GLU A 15 47.65 22.80 -3.21
N ILE A 16 46.82 22.05 -3.92
CA ILE A 16 46.81 22.05 -5.38
C ILE A 16 46.11 23.35 -5.83
N PRO A 17 46.75 24.19 -6.66
CA PRO A 17 46.16 25.45 -7.11
C PRO A 17 44.80 25.22 -7.79
N PRO A 18 43.79 26.08 -7.55
CA PRO A 18 42.41 25.88 -8.02
C PRO A 18 42.29 25.78 -9.54
N GLU A 19 43.18 26.45 -10.28
CA GLU A 19 43.22 26.44 -11.75
C GLU A 19 43.70 25.10 -12.33
N VAL A 20 44.62 24.42 -11.65
CA VAL A 20 45.18 23.11 -12.06
C VAL A 20 44.12 22.00 -11.91
N LYS A 21 43.16 22.18 -10.99
CA LYS A 21 42.08 21.23 -10.69
C LYS A 21 41.07 21.11 -11.83
N ILE A 22 40.74 22.21 -12.50
CA ILE A 22 39.66 22.22 -13.48
C ILE A 22 40.11 21.53 -14.77
N ASP A 23 41.25 21.89 -15.35
CA ASP A 23 41.67 21.38 -16.67
C ASP A 23 42.15 19.92 -16.64
N ALA A 24 42.69 19.46 -15.52
CA ALA A 24 42.99 18.04 -15.29
C ALA A 24 41.71 17.18 -15.17
N LEU A 25 40.69 17.68 -14.47
CA LEU A 25 39.39 17.01 -14.40
C LEU A 25 38.63 17.11 -15.73
N LYS A 26 38.86 18.18 -16.51
CA LYS A 26 38.29 18.33 -17.86
C LYS A 26 38.84 17.30 -18.82
N SER A 27 40.15 17.15 -18.87
CA SER A 27 40.85 16.21 -19.75
C SER A 27 40.57 14.74 -19.39
N ALA A 28 40.31 14.43 -18.11
CA ALA A 28 39.91 13.10 -17.65
C ALA A 28 38.39 12.80 -17.80
N GLY A 29 37.58 13.76 -18.24
CA GLY A 29 36.11 13.59 -18.34
C GLY A 29 35.38 13.51 -16.99
N MET A 30 36.06 13.80 -15.88
CA MET A 30 35.56 13.64 -14.51
C MET A 30 34.82 14.87 -13.97
N GLN A 31 34.66 15.92 -14.78
CA GLN A 31 33.94 17.16 -14.41
C GLN A 31 32.50 16.93 -13.93
N ARG A 32 31.86 15.82 -14.35
CA ARG A 32 30.50 15.48 -13.92
C ARG A 32 30.41 14.83 -12.54
N LEU A 33 31.56 14.47 -11.95
CA LEU A 33 31.63 13.77 -10.67
C LEU A 33 31.98 14.71 -9.51
N VAL A 34 32.32 15.97 -9.77
CA VAL A 34 32.70 16.95 -8.73
C VAL A 34 31.94 18.25 -8.98
N SER A 35 31.42 18.88 -7.93
CA SER A 35 30.71 20.16 -8.04
C SER A 35 31.65 21.29 -8.48
N SER A 36 31.10 22.34 -9.09
CA SER A 36 31.91 23.46 -9.65
C SER A 36 32.68 24.25 -8.59
N ASP A 37 32.21 24.22 -7.34
CA ASP A 37 32.83 24.80 -6.15
C ASP A 37 33.66 23.79 -5.35
N PHE A 38 33.82 22.54 -5.84
CA PHE A 38 34.54 21.45 -5.18
C PHE A 38 34.01 21.05 -3.80
N SER A 39 32.80 21.48 -3.43
CA SER A 39 32.17 21.14 -2.14
C SER A 39 31.59 19.73 -2.09
N ALA A 40 31.33 19.10 -3.24
CA ALA A 40 30.73 17.78 -3.31
C ALA A 40 31.34 16.92 -4.43
N GLN A 41 31.35 15.60 -4.20
CA GLN A 41 31.77 14.59 -5.17
C GLN A 41 30.78 13.43 -5.21
N ILE A 42 30.50 12.91 -6.41
CA ILE A 42 29.71 11.70 -6.63
C ILE A 42 30.65 10.51 -6.81
N VAL A 43 30.41 9.46 -6.02
CA VAL A 43 31.07 8.16 -6.16
C VAL A 43 30.06 7.16 -6.69
N THR A 44 30.35 6.56 -7.86
CA THR A 44 29.47 5.57 -8.48
C THR A 44 29.90 4.16 -8.09
N VAL A 45 28.98 3.41 -7.49
CA VAL A 45 29.17 1.99 -7.17
C VAL A 45 28.23 1.16 -8.03
N SER A 46 28.77 0.26 -8.84
CA SER A 46 27.99 -0.67 -9.65
C SER A 46 27.88 -2.01 -8.93
N MET A 47 26.65 -2.45 -8.68
CA MET A 47 26.35 -3.73 -8.05
C MET A 47 25.64 -4.65 -9.04
N LYS A 48 25.74 -5.98 -8.83
CA LYS A 48 24.83 -6.91 -9.50
C LYS A 48 23.40 -6.64 -9.03
N SER A 49 22.43 -6.93 -9.90
CA SER A 49 21.00 -6.84 -9.57
C SER A 49 20.72 -7.55 -8.23
N ALA A 50 20.16 -6.82 -7.28
CA ALA A 50 19.97 -7.25 -5.90
C ALA A 50 18.58 -6.83 -5.40
N PRO A 51 18.00 -7.56 -4.42
CA PRO A 51 16.75 -7.16 -3.77
C PRO A 51 16.86 -5.78 -3.11
N ALA A 52 15.72 -5.08 -3.01
CA ALA A 52 15.64 -3.78 -2.36
C ALA A 52 16.25 -3.75 -0.94
N SER A 53 16.04 -4.81 -0.15
CA SER A 53 16.63 -4.92 1.20
C SER A 53 18.16 -4.90 1.18
N VAL A 54 18.78 -5.56 0.21
CA VAL A 54 20.25 -5.61 0.09
C VAL A 54 20.81 -4.24 -0.28
N LEU A 55 20.13 -3.51 -1.18
CA LEU A 55 20.52 -2.16 -1.55
C LEU A 55 20.39 -1.19 -0.36
N LEU A 56 19.32 -1.33 0.43
CA LEU A 56 19.10 -0.52 1.63
C LEU A 56 20.11 -0.83 2.74
N ASP A 57 20.40 -2.10 2.98
CA ASP A 57 21.43 -2.51 3.95
C ASP A 57 22.81 -2.01 3.54
N PHE A 58 23.15 -2.08 2.24
CA PHE A 58 24.41 -1.55 1.73
C PHE A 58 24.53 -0.05 1.98
N ASP A 59 23.50 0.73 1.65
CA ASP A 59 23.47 2.18 1.87
C ASP A 59 23.51 2.54 3.37
N ALA A 60 22.83 1.78 4.22
CA ALA A 60 22.88 1.95 5.67
C ALA A 60 24.28 1.69 6.24
N ARG A 61 24.93 0.61 5.81
CA ARG A 61 26.31 0.29 6.22
C ARG A 61 27.32 1.29 5.67
N ALA A 62 27.14 1.75 4.43
CA ALA A 62 27.99 2.79 3.85
C ALA A 62 27.87 4.09 4.66
N ARG A 63 26.66 4.47 5.08
CA ARG A 63 26.46 5.61 5.98
C ARG A 63 27.16 5.42 7.32
N GLU A 64 26.97 4.27 7.97
CA GLU A 64 27.58 3.99 9.27
C GLU A 64 29.13 4.05 9.23
N GLU A 65 29.74 3.49 8.19
CA GLU A 65 31.19 3.53 8.01
C GLU A 65 31.69 4.94 7.66
N LEU A 66 30.95 5.69 6.83
CA LEU A 66 31.36 7.03 6.40
C LEU A 66 31.07 8.11 7.44
N ASP A 67 30.10 7.92 8.32
CA ASP A 67 29.79 8.86 9.41
C ASP A 67 30.98 9.02 10.37
N GLN A 68 31.90 8.03 10.42
CA GLN A 68 33.17 8.14 11.16
C GLN A 68 34.12 9.21 10.59
N TYR A 69 33.89 9.65 9.35
CA TYR A 69 34.69 10.66 8.65
C TYR A 69 33.91 11.95 8.38
N ASN A 70 32.80 12.19 9.12
CA ASN A 70 31.95 13.37 8.92
C ASN A 70 32.67 14.72 9.11
N ASP A 71 33.79 14.74 9.83
CA ASP A 71 34.65 15.93 9.96
C ASP A 71 35.31 16.34 8.63
N ILE A 72 35.38 15.42 7.65
CA ILE A 72 36.04 15.59 6.36
C ILE A 72 35.02 15.66 5.22
N ALA A 73 34.02 14.78 5.23
CA ALA A 73 32.99 14.74 4.20
C ALA A 73 31.70 14.12 4.74
N VAL A 74 30.56 14.77 4.45
CA VAL A 74 29.24 14.27 4.84
C VAL A 74 28.67 13.37 3.74
N TYR A 75 28.28 12.15 4.12
CA TYR A 75 27.57 11.27 3.21
C TYR A 75 26.08 11.65 3.14
N GLU A 76 25.66 12.20 2.00
CA GLU A 76 24.26 12.59 1.75
C GLU A 76 23.34 11.40 1.38
N GLY A 77 23.91 10.22 1.11
CA GLY A 77 23.16 9.02 0.73
C GLY A 77 23.21 8.70 -0.76
N GLY A 78 22.94 7.44 -1.12
CA GLY A 78 22.94 7.04 -2.52
C GLY A 78 21.78 7.63 -3.33
N LEU A 79 22.10 8.18 -4.50
CA LEU A 79 21.15 8.81 -5.44
C LEU A 79 20.80 7.91 -6.63
N GLY A 80 21.35 6.70 -6.70
CA GLY A 80 21.09 5.75 -7.78
C GLY A 80 19.61 5.39 -7.86
N SER A 81 19.06 5.32 -9.07
CA SER A 81 17.64 5.02 -9.31
C SER A 81 17.17 3.78 -8.57
N ASP A 82 17.99 2.72 -8.56
CA ASP A 82 17.65 1.44 -7.95
C ASP A 82 17.51 1.55 -6.42
N LEU A 83 18.38 2.34 -5.78
CA LEU A 83 18.32 2.59 -4.34
C LEU A 83 17.15 3.51 -3.99
N VAL A 84 16.89 4.54 -4.80
CA VAL A 84 15.73 5.42 -4.63
C VAL A 84 14.44 4.60 -4.72
N PHE A 85 14.30 3.74 -5.74
CA PHE A 85 13.16 2.84 -5.86
C PHE A 85 13.10 1.78 -4.75
N ALA A 86 14.24 1.31 -4.25
CA ALA A 86 14.29 0.41 -3.08
C ALA A 86 13.76 1.10 -1.81
N ARG A 87 14.19 2.34 -1.53
CA ARG A 87 13.70 3.16 -0.40
C ARG A 87 12.20 3.44 -0.53
N LEU A 88 11.76 3.85 -1.72
CA LEU A 88 10.35 4.08 -2.01
C LEU A 88 9.55 2.79 -1.81
N GLY A 89 9.99 1.69 -2.39
CA GLY A 89 9.34 0.38 -2.27
C GLY A 89 9.22 -0.09 -0.82
N HIS A 90 10.29 0.03 -0.04
CA HIS A 90 10.29 -0.35 1.37
C HIS A 90 9.36 0.53 2.20
N ARG A 91 9.47 1.86 2.07
CA ARG A 91 8.60 2.81 2.80
C ARG A 91 7.13 2.63 2.42
N ASN A 92 6.86 2.28 1.17
CA ASN A 92 5.50 2.00 0.73
C ASN A 92 4.99 0.71 1.33
N ALA A 93 5.75 -0.38 1.29
CA ALA A 93 5.36 -1.65 1.88
C ALA A 93 5.01 -1.49 3.37
N THR A 94 5.83 -0.79 4.15
CA THR A 94 5.53 -0.52 5.57
C THR A 94 4.27 0.34 5.72
N SER A 95 4.12 1.38 4.91
CA SER A 95 2.94 2.27 4.95
C SER A 95 1.66 1.53 4.57
N MET A 96 1.71 0.58 3.64
CA MET A 96 0.56 -0.25 3.25
C MET A 96 0.01 -1.06 4.42
N PHE A 97 0.88 -1.80 5.11
CA PHE A 97 0.46 -2.65 6.22
C PHE A 97 -0.07 -1.81 7.39
N ALA A 98 0.58 -0.67 7.67
CA ALA A 98 0.10 0.27 8.67
C ALA A 98 -1.29 0.85 8.30
N THR A 99 -1.46 1.30 7.05
CA THR A 99 -2.72 1.89 6.56
C THR A 99 -3.84 0.86 6.54
N LEU A 100 -3.58 -0.37 6.08
CA LEU A 100 -4.57 -1.45 6.09
C LEU A 100 -5.04 -1.78 7.51
N THR A 101 -4.09 -1.92 8.44
CA THR A 101 -4.39 -2.23 9.84
C THR A 101 -5.19 -1.10 10.49
N LEU A 102 -4.78 0.14 10.26
CA LEU A 102 -5.46 1.33 10.78
C LEU A 102 -6.87 1.46 10.18
N ALA A 103 -7.03 1.23 8.88
CA ALA A 103 -8.31 1.26 8.21
C ALA A 103 -9.27 0.19 8.77
N LEU A 104 -8.82 -1.07 8.87
CA LEU A 104 -9.61 -2.15 9.46
C LEU A 104 -10.04 -1.83 10.90
N ALA A 105 -9.14 -1.28 11.71
CA ALA A 105 -9.46 -0.85 13.07
C ALA A 105 -10.51 0.28 13.07
N ALA A 106 -10.33 1.31 12.25
CA ALA A 106 -11.26 2.43 12.13
C ALA A 106 -12.65 1.98 11.68
N ILE A 107 -12.73 1.10 10.69
CA ILE A 107 -13.99 0.53 10.19
C ILE A 107 -14.67 -0.31 11.27
N THR A 108 -13.91 -1.12 12.00
CA THR A 108 -14.43 -1.91 13.13
C THR A 108 -15.08 -1.00 14.16
N VAL A 109 -14.41 0.09 14.54
CA VAL A 109 -14.94 1.08 15.49
C VAL A 109 -16.19 1.75 14.93
N LEU A 110 -16.16 2.21 13.67
CA LEU A 110 -17.29 2.88 13.03
C LEU A 110 -18.51 1.96 12.93
N LEU A 111 -18.35 0.73 12.45
CA LEU A 111 -19.41 -0.28 12.40
C LEU A 111 -19.91 -0.62 13.81
N GLY A 112 -19.02 -0.74 14.79
CA GLY A 112 -19.36 -1.01 16.18
C GLY A 112 -20.24 0.07 16.81
N VAL A 113 -19.86 1.34 16.63
CA VAL A 113 -20.61 2.51 17.13
C VAL A 113 -21.96 2.64 16.43
N PHE A 114 -21.98 2.50 15.10
CA PHE A 114 -23.17 2.72 14.29
C PHE A 114 -24.19 1.58 14.42
N PHE A 115 -23.74 0.33 14.32
CA PHE A 115 -24.62 -0.83 14.34
C PHE A 115 -24.86 -1.38 15.75
N LYS A 116 -24.08 -1.01 16.78
CA LYS A 116 -24.22 -1.52 18.16
C LYS A 116 -24.46 -3.04 18.24
N SER A 117 -23.86 -3.79 17.32
CA SER A 117 -24.11 -5.22 17.12
C SER A 117 -22.83 -5.89 16.68
N TRP A 118 -22.28 -6.72 17.56
CA TRP A 118 -21.05 -7.48 17.29
C TRP A 118 -21.16 -8.33 16.03
N LYS A 119 -22.35 -8.89 15.76
CA LYS A 119 -22.57 -9.75 14.59
C LYS A 119 -22.47 -8.96 13.29
N LEU A 120 -23.10 -7.78 13.21
CA LEU A 120 -23.03 -6.92 12.02
C LEU A 120 -21.62 -6.38 11.81
N CYS A 121 -20.91 -6.08 12.90
CA CYS A 121 -19.51 -5.66 12.86
C CYS A 121 -18.61 -6.76 12.27
N VAL A 122 -18.71 -7.99 12.77
CA VAL A 122 -17.94 -9.14 12.24
C VAL A 122 -18.31 -9.45 10.80
N THR A 123 -19.60 -9.44 10.45
CA THR A 123 -20.04 -9.65 9.06
C THR A 123 -19.44 -8.59 8.13
N GLY A 124 -19.49 -7.32 8.51
CA GLY A 124 -18.89 -6.25 7.72
C GLY A 124 -17.37 -6.41 7.58
N LEU A 125 -16.67 -6.75 8.66
CA LEU A 125 -15.22 -6.96 8.61
C LEU A 125 -14.84 -8.13 7.68
N VAL A 126 -15.58 -9.23 7.74
CA VAL A 126 -15.34 -10.39 6.86
C VAL A 126 -15.60 -10.03 5.39
N CYS A 127 -16.71 -9.38 5.07
CA CYS A 127 -17.02 -9.00 3.69
C CYS A 127 -16.00 -8.01 3.11
N ASN A 128 -15.42 -7.13 3.93
CA ASN A 128 -14.40 -6.18 3.49
C ASN A 128 -12.99 -6.79 3.39
N ALA A 129 -12.61 -7.66 4.31
CA ALA A 129 -11.29 -8.28 4.29
C ALA A 129 -11.17 -9.36 3.20
N MET A 130 -12.27 -10.06 2.90
CA MET A 130 -12.23 -11.21 1.97
C MET A 130 -11.78 -10.86 0.55
N PRO A 131 -12.29 -9.81 -0.12
CA PRO A 131 -11.85 -9.42 -1.46
C PRO A 131 -10.35 -9.11 -1.52
N LEU A 132 -9.84 -8.41 -0.51
CA LEU A 132 -8.41 -8.12 -0.40
C LEU A 132 -7.59 -9.40 -0.24
N ILE A 133 -7.97 -10.27 0.69
CA ILE A 133 -7.27 -11.54 0.93
C ILE A 133 -7.26 -12.42 -0.33
N ILE A 134 -8.39 -12.51 -1.03
CA ILE A 134 -8.52 -13.31 -2.25
C ILE A 134 -7.63 -12.74 -3.35
N VAL A 135 -7.74 -11.45 -3.65
CA VAL A 135 -7.02 -10.85 -4.79
C VAL A 135 -5.52 -10.74 -4.51
N TYR A 136 -5.12 -10.24 -3.33
CA TYR A 136 -3.71 -10.16 -2.97
C TYR A 136 -3.09 -11.55 -2.71
N GLY A 137 -3.89 -12.52 -2.27
CA GLY A 137 -3.46 -13.92 -2.16
C GLY A 137 -3.14 -14.52 -3.53
N ILE A 138 -4.04 -14.34 -4.51
CA ILE A 138 -3.82 -14.77 -5.89
C ILE A 138 -2.61 -14.03 -6.48
N TRP A 139 -2.49 -12.72 -6.25
CA TRP A 139 -1.37 -11.91 -6.71
C TRP A 139 -0.02 -12.43 -6.17
N ALA A 140 0.06 -12.73 -4.88
CA ALA A 140 1.26 -13.27 -4.26
C ALA A 140 1.65 -14.65 -4.82
N ILE A 141 0.67 -15.54 -5.02
CA ILE A 141 0.90 -16.88 -5.61
C ILE A 141 1.35 -16.77 -7.07
N ALA A 142 0.86 -15.79 -7.81
CA ALA A 142 1.27 -15.52 -9.19
C ALA A 142 2.70 -14.93 -9.31
N GLY A 143 3.43 -14.78 -8.21
CA GLY A 143 4.76 -14.17 -8.19
C GLY A 143 4.73 -12.64 -8.28
N GLY A 144 3.57 -12.03 -7.99
CA GLY A 144 3.45 -10.59 -7.88
C GLY A 144 4.33 -10.05 -6.75
N TYR A 145 5.12 -9.03 -7.05
CA TYR A 145 5.97 -8.33 -6.08
C TYR A 145 5.25 -7.06 -5.60
N ASN A 146 5.57 -6.59 -4.40
CA ASN A 146 4.98 -5.38 -3.83
C ASN A 146 5.54 -4.14 -4.54
N SER A 147 4.83 -3.70 -5.58
CA SER A 147 5.14 -2.48 -6.30
C SER A 147 4.52 -1.24 -5.67
N LEU A 148 4.93 -0.07 -6.16
CA LEU A 148 4.28 1.21 -5.84
C LEU A 148 2.77 1.16 -6.15
N GLY A 149 2.36 0.50 -7.23
CA GLY A 149 0.95 0.36 -7.60
C GLY A 149 0.17 -0.45 -6.57
N CYS A 150 0.72 -1.60 -6.15
CA CYS A 150 0.14 -2.43 -5.09
C CYS A 150 -0.12 -1.63 -3.81
N ALA A 151 0.78 -0.69 -3.50
CA ALA A 151 0.72 0.12 -2.30
C ALA A 151 -0.42 1.09 -2.25
N VAL A 152 -0.63 1.80 -3.36
CA VAL A 152 -1.72 2.75 -3.48
C VAL A 152 -3.06 2.02 -3.39
N VAL A 153 -3.19 0.85 -4.05
CA VAL A 153 -4.43 0.07 -4.05
C VAL A 153 -4.83 -0.32 -2.63
N MET A 154 -3.92 -0.85 -1.81
CA MET A 154 -4.26 -1.34 -0.47
C MET A 154 -4.86 -0.25 0.43
N GLY A 155 -4.36 1.00 0.31
CA GLY A 155 -4.89 2.13 1.07
C GLY A 155 -6.18 2.70 0.48
N MET A 156 -6.24 2.88 -0.84
CA MET A 156 -7.38 3.49 -1.53
C MET A 156 -8.61 2.58 -1.54
N ILE A 157 -8.42 1.31 -1.88
CA ILE A 157 -9.53 0.39 -2.19
C ILE A 157 -10.33 0.01 -0.94
N MET A 158 -9.69 0.04 0.23
CA MET A 158 -10.37 -0.20 1.50
C MET A 158 -11.47 0.84 1.74
N GLY A 159 -11.24 2.11 1.37
CA GLY A 159 -12.27 3.15 1.49
C GLY A 159 -13.44 2.93 0.53
N ILE A 160 -13.18 2.40 -0.66
CA ILE A 160 -14.19 2.16 -1.69
C ILE A 160 -15.11 1.00 -1.30
N ILE A 161 -14.54 -0.17 -0.97
CA ILE A 161 -15.31 -1.40 -0.72
C ILE A 161 -16.17 -1.29 0.55
N VAL A 162 -15.69 -0.55 1.55
CA VAL A 162 -16.40 -0.42 2.82
C VAL A 162 -17.72 0.33 2.68
N ASP A 163 -17.79 1.30 1.77
CA ASP A 163 -19.02 2.09 1.57
C ASP A 163 -20.19 1.20 1.13
N ASP A 164 -19.96 0.29 0.18
CA ASP A 164 -20.94 -0.66 -0.33
C ASP A 164 -21.51 -1.54 0.79
N THR A 165 -20.62 -2.15 1.57
CA THR A 165 -20.99 -2.99 2.71
C THR A 165 -21.74 -2.19 3.77
N VAL A 166 -21.30 -0.97 4.10
CA VAL A 166 -21.97 -0.09 5.08
C VAL A 166 -23.37 0.27 4.62
N HIS A 167 -23.53 0.64 3.34
CA HIS A 167 -24.81 0.99 2.76
C HIS A 167 -25.80 -0.19 2.81
N LEU A 168 -25.33 -1.39 2.48
CA LEU A 168 -26.07 -2.64 2.61
C LEU A 168 -26.49 -2.92 4.07
N LEU A 169 -25.54 -2.91 5.01
CA LEU A 169 -25.81 -3.17 6.42
C LEU A 169 -26.75 -2.13 7.04
N TYR A 170 -26.66 -0.87 6.60
CA TYR A 170 -27.57 0.20 7.03
C TYR A 170 -29.01 -0.09 6.60
N ARG A 171 -29.21 -0.42 5.32
CA ARG A 171 -30.53 -0.77 4.78
C ARG A 171 -31.12 -1.99 5.48
N TYR A 172 -30.30 -3.02 5.72
CA TYR A 172 -30.72 -4.19 6.50
C TYR A 172 -31.25 -3.81 7.89
N ARG A 173 -30.49 -3.00 8.63
CA ARG A 173 -30.87 -2.60 10.00
C ARG A 173 -32.09 -1.69 10.05
N MET A 174 -32.26 -0.83 9.04
CA MET A 174 -33.44 0.02 8.92
C MET A 174 -34.73 -0.80 8.73
N GLN A 175 -34.66 -1.84 7.89
CA GLN A 175 -35.77 -2.79 7.70
C GLN A 175 -36.01 -3.65 8.95
N GLU A 176 -34.96 -4.05 9.67
CA GLU A 176 -35.09 -4.79 10.94
C GLU A 176 -35.83 -3.96 12.01
N ASN A 177 -35.55 -2.66 12.11
CA ASN A 177 -36.19 -1.78 13.09
C ASN A 177 -37.64 -1.37 12.72
N SER A 178 -37.99 -1.41 11.43
CA SER A 178 -39.31 -0.97 10.95
C SER A 178 -40.38 -2.07 11.01
N GLN A 179 -39.99 -3.35 11.20
CA GLN A 179 -40.93 -4.46 11.34
C GLN A 179 -41.36 -4.68 12.81
N THR A 180 -42.36 -3.90 13.24
CA THR A 180 -42.94 -3.94 14.60
C THR A 180 -43.80 -5.19 14.87
N THR A 181 -44.15 -6.00 13.86
CA THR A 181 -45.13 -7.09 14.03
C THR A 181 -44.48 -8.48 14.02
N ARG A 182 -44.54 -9.14 15.19
CA ARG A 182 -43.99 -10.47 15.51
C ARG A 182 -44.67 -11.63 14.74
N VAL A 183 -44.47 -11.75 13.43
CA VAL A 183 -44.95 -12.94 12.69
C VAL A 183 -43.79 -13.60 11.91
N ALA A 184 -43.48 -14.84 12.29
CA ALA A 184 -42.54 -15.77 11.65
C ALA A 184 -41.09 -15.27 11.46
N VAL A 185 -40.30 -15.38 12.53
CA VAL A 185 -38.91 -14.89 12.66
C VAL A 185 -37.92 -15.40 11.59
N SER A 186 -38.17 -16.53 10.93
CA SER A 186 -37.30 -17.06 9.87
C SER A 186 -37.69 -16.61 8.46
N ARG A 187 -38.98 -16.69 8.08
CA ARG A 187 -39.46 -16.16 6.79
C ARG A 187 -39.32 -14.65 6.69
N ALA A 188 -39.52 -13.94 7.80
CA ALA A 188 -39.34 -12.49 7.85
C ALA A 188 -37.89 -12.07 7.53
N ARG A 189 -36.89 -12.82 7.99
CA ARG A 189 -35.48 -12.47 7.75
C ARG A 189 -35.05 -12.69 6.30
N GLN A 190 -35.38 -13.84 5.72
CA GLN A 190 -35.02 -14.08 4.34
C GLN A 190 -35.69 -13.05 3.43
N GLN A 191 -36.92 -12.66 3.75
CA GLN A 191 -37.61 -11.56 3.09
C GLN A 191 -36.92 -10.20 3.30
N GLN A 192 -36.42 -9.90 4.50
CA GLN A 192 -35.64 -8.69 4.77
C GLN A 192 -34.36 -8.64 3.94
N VAL A 193 -33.60 -9.74 3.89
CA VAL A 193 -32.37 -9.83 3.09
C VAL A 193 -32.69 -9.65 1.60
N THR A 194 -33.75 -10.29 1.10
CA THR A 194 -34.15 -10.11 -0.31
C THR A 194 -34.62 -8.70 -0.62
N ASN A 195 -35.38 -8.07 0.28
CA ASN A 195 -35.87 -6.70 0.08
C ASN A 195 -34.71 -5.70 0.10
N MET A 196 -33.81 -5.82 1.08
CA MET A 196 -32.57 -5.04 1.16
C MET A 196 -31.76 -5.15 -0.13
N LEU A 197 -31.53 -6.38 -0.65
CA LEU A 197 -30.81 -6.57 -1.90
C LEU A 197 -31.56 -5.96 -3.09
N ALA A 198 -32.88 -6.16 -3.19
CA ALA A 198 -33.68 -5.61 -4.28
C ALA A 198 -33.61 -4.07 -4.34
N ASP A 199 -33.61 -3.43 -3.17
CA ASP A 199 -33.53 -1.97 -3.06
C ASP A 199 -32.13 -1.43 -3.35
N THR A 200 -31.09 -2.18 -2.98
CA THR A 200 -29.72 -1.65 -2.88
C THR A 200 -28.79 -2.13 -3.99
N ALA A 201 -28.96 -3.37 -4.47
CA ALA A 201 -28.09 -3.97 -5.49
C ALA A 201 -27.99 -3.15 -6.79
N PRO A 202 -29.06 -2.54 -7.32
CA PRO A 202 -28.95 -1.71 -8.53
C PRO A 202 -28.00 -0.52 -8.34
N ALA A 203 -28.07 0.16 -7.19
CA ALA A 203 -27.20 1.31 -6.90
C ALA A 203 -25.73 0.88 -6.79
N LEU A 204 -25.47 -0.23 -6.08
CA LEU A 204 -24.13 -0.79 -5.92
C LEU A 204 -23.54 -1.17 -7.28
N LEU A 205 -24.28 -1.94 -8.09
CA LEU A 205 -23.82 -2.37 -9.40
C LEU A 205 -23.48 -1.18 -10.31
N VAL A 206 -24.30 -0.13 -10.32
CA VAL A 206 -24.02 1.08 -11.12
C VAL A 206 -22.74 1.77 -10.64
N SER A 207 -22.54 1.89 -9.33
CA SER A 207 -21.32 2.51 -8.77
C SER A 207 -20.07 1.68 -9.05
N SER A 208 -20.11 0.36 -8.85
CA SER A 208 -19.01 -0.56 -9.12
C SER A 208 -18.65 -0.59 -10.61
N ILE A 209 -19.64 -0.66 -11.49
CA ILE A 209 -19.41 -0.64 -12.96
C ILE A 209 -18.79 0.70 -13.37
N SER A 210 -19.26 1.81 -12.79
CA SER A 210 -18.72 3.15 -13.07
C SER A 210 -17.25 3.27 -12.63
N LEU A 211 -16.91 2.76 -11.44
CA LEU A 211 -15.53 2.68 -10.94
C LEU A 211 -14.66 1.77 -11.81
N ILE A 212 -15.17 0.60 -12.20
CA ILE A 212 -14.50 -0.33 -13.10
C ILE A 212 -14.21 0.35 -14.43
N ALA A 213 -15.19 1.02 -15.03
CA ALA A 213 -15.01 1.73 -16.30
C ALA A 213 -13.95 2.84 -16.19
N GLY A 214 -13.98 3.63 -15.11
CA GLY A 214 -13.00 4.68 -14.87
C GLY A 214 -11.57 4.18 -14.67
N LEU A 215 -11.41 3.10 -13.88
CA LEU A 215 -10.10 2.52 -13.57
C LEU A 215 -9.55 1.66 -14.71
N ALA A 216 -10.40 1.11 -15.57
CA ALA A 216 -10.00 0.32 -16.74
C ALA A 216 -9.09 1.09 -17.70
N VAL A 217 -9.26 2.41 -17.80
CA VAL A 217 -8.38 3.27 -18.61
C VAL A 217 -6.92 3.16 -18.16
N GLY A 218 -6.68 2.97 -16.86
CA GLY A 218 -5.33 2.81 -16.31
C GLY A 218 -4.60 1.55 -16.80
N MET A 219 -5.32 0.55 -17.33
CA MET A 219 -4.69 -0.66 -17.90
C MET A 219 -3.87 -0.36 -19.15
N PHE A 220 -4.18 0.72 -19.87
CA PHE A 220 -3.48 1.15 -21.08
C PHE A 220 -2.21 1.97 -20.79
N SER A 221 -1.85 2.17 -19.52
CA SER A 221 -0.64 2.92 -19.17
C SER A 221 0.64 2.11 -19.43
N ASP A 222 1.62 2.74 -20.08
CA ASP A 222 2.98 2.21 -20.22
C ASP A 222 3.75 2.25 -18.89
N PHE A 223 3.32 3.08 -17.95
CA PHE A 223 3.94 3.16 -16.63
C PHE A 223 3.41 2.03 -15.74
N ARG A 224 4.28 1.03 -15.52
CA ARG A 224 3.93 -0.22 -14.82
C ARG A 224 3.19 -0.02 -13.48
N PRO A 225 3.56 0.93 -12.59
CA PRO A 225 2.82 1.16 -11.36
C PRO A 225 1.34 1.55 -11.57
N ILE A 226 1.02 2.33 -12.62
CA ILE A 226 -0.37 2.71 -12.93
C ILE A 226 -1.14 1.51 -13.46
N ARG A 227 -0.52 0.71 -14.35
CA ARG A 227 -1.15 -0.50 -14.89
C ARG A 227 -1.45 -1.53 -13.80
N GLU A 228 -0.51 -1.76 -12.88
CA GLU A 228 -0.70 -2.67 -11.75
C GLU A 228 -1.76 -2.16 -10.77
N LEU A 229 -1.79 -0.85 -10.51
CA LEU A 229 -2.85 -0.22 -9.72
C LEU A 229 -4.23 -0.49 -10.33
N ALA A 230 -4.37 -0.28 -11.65
CA ALA A 230 -5.61 -0.50 -12.35
C ALA A 230 -6.05 -1.97 -12.27
N VAL A 231 -5.19 -2.91 -12.67
CA VAL A 231 -5.52 -4.35 -12.69
C VAL A 231 -5.93 -4.85 -11.30
N LEU A 232 -5.17 -4.50 -10.26
CA LEU A 232 -5.47 -4.92 -8.90
C LEU A 232 -6.77 -4.29 -8.39
N SER A 233 -6.98 -2.99 -8.62
CA SER A 233 -8.21 -2.32 -8.18
C SER A 233 -9.45 -2.91 -8.85
N LEU A 234 -9.38 -3.19 -10.16
CA LEU A 234 -10.48 -3.81 -10.90
C LEU A 234 -10.82 -5.20 -10.35
N ALA A 235 -9.80 -6.02 -10.11
CA ALA A 235 -9.99 -7.35 -9.53
C ALA A 235 -10.61 -7.26 -8.13
N VAL A 236 -10.11 -6.34 -7.28
CA VAL A 236 -10.63 -6.14 -5.93
C VAL A 236 -12.08 -5.66 -5.94
N ILE A 237 -12.42 -4.64 -6.73
CA ILE A 237 -13.80 -4.11 -6.82
C ILE A 237 -14.76 -5.19 -7.34
N PHE A 238 -14.33 -5.98 -8.32
CA PHE A 238 -15.14 -7.06 -8.86
C PHE A 238 -15.43 -8.13 -7.79
N VAL A 239 -14.39 -8.62 -7.09
CA VAL A 239 -14.55 -9.61 -6.02
C VAL A 239 -15.31 -9.03 -4.82
N ALA A 240 -15.13 -7.74 -4.51
CA ALA A 240 -15.88 -7.04 -3.47
C ALA A 240 -17.36 -6.98 -3.77
N THR A 241 -17.73 -6.55 -4.98
CA THR A 241 -19.13 -6.52 -5.42
C THR A 241 -19.75 -7.91 -5.33
N LEU A 242 -19.02 -8.95 -5.73
CA LEU A 242 -19.48 -10.34 -5.62
C LEU A 242 -19.66 -10.78 -4.16
N THR A 243 -18.73 -10.41 -3.29
CA THR A 243 -18.77 -10.74 -1.86
C THR A 243 -19.95 -10.04 -1.18
N ASP A 244 -20.22 -8.78 -1.52
CA ASP A 244 -21.33 -8.02 -0.95
C ASP A 244 -22.70 -8.49 -1.45
N LEU A 245 -22.80 -8.96 -2.70
CA LEU A 245 -24.05 -9.50 -3.24
C LEU A 245 -24.31 -10.96 -2.88
N LEU A 246 -23.28 -11.75 -2.55
CA LEU A 246 -23.42 -13.19 -2.27
C LEU A 246 -23.11 -13.56 -0.81
N LEU A 247 -21.95 -13.16 -0.31
CA LEU A 247 -21.48 -13.58 1.02
C LEU A 247 -22.21 -12.82 2.13
N LEU A 248 -22.35 -11.50 1.99
CA LEU A 248 -23.05 -10.66 2.98
C LEU A 248 -24.48 -11.16 3.25
N PRO A 249 -25.35 -11.37 2.25
CA PRO A 249 -26.70 -11.88 2.50
C PRO A 249 -26.71 -13.31 3.07
N ALA A 250 -25.76 -14.17 2.66
CA ALA A 250 -25.63 -15.51 3.23
C ALA A 250 -25.28 -15.46 4.73
N LEU A 251 -24.32 -14.60 5.12
CA LEU A 251 -23.92 -14.41 6.51
C LEU A 251 -25.06 -13.81 7.37
N LEU A 252 -25.79 -12.84 6.83
CA LEU A 252 -26.97 -12.27 7.51
C LEU A 252 -28.09 -13.30 7.67
N GLY A 253 -28.33 -14.13 6.64
CA GLY A 253 -29.32 -15.20 6.66
C GLY A 253 -29.03 -16.26 7.74
N LEU A 254 -27.76 -16.68 7.88
CA LEU A 254 -27.33 -17.71 8.83
C LEU A 254 -27.37 -17.27 10.30
N SER A 255 -27.30 -15.97 10.57
CA SER A 255 -27.14 -15.42 11.92
C SER A 255 -28.37 -15.64 12.81
N ARG A 256 -28.45 -16.77 13.54
CA ARG A 256 -29.58 -17.08 14.45
C ARG A 256 -29.85 -15.94 15.44
N ARG A 257 -31.10 -15.47 15.53
CA ARG A 257 -31.55 -14.60 16.64
C ARG A 257 -31.56 -15.47 17.90
N LYS A 258 -30.80 -15.12 18.94
CA LYS A 258 -31.19 -15.56 20.29
C LYS A 258 -32.44 -14.75 20.60
N SER A 259 -33.57 -15.44 20.79
CA SER A 259 -34.76 -14.82 21.36
C SER A 259 -34.34 -14.13 22.66
N PRO A 260 -34.61 -12.83 22.87
CA PRO A 260 -34.71 -12.36 24.24
C PRO A 260 -35.85 -13.18 24.87
N ILE A 261 -35.52 -13.86 25.97
CA ILE A 261 -36.48 -14.53 26.85
C ILE A 261 -37.34 -13.42 27.48
#